data_AF-A0A2G9CFD8-F1
#
_entry.id   AF-A0A2G9CFD8-F1
#
_cell.length_a   1.000
_cell.length_b   1.000
_cell.length_c   1.000
_cell.angle_alpha   90.00
_cell.angle_beta   90.00
_cell.angle_gamma   90.00
#
_symmetry.space_group_name_H-M   'P 1'
#
loop_
_entity.id
_entity.type
_entity.pdbx_description
1 polymer ?
#
loop_
_entity_poly.entity_id
_entity_poly.type
_entity_poly.pdbx_seq_one_letter_code
_entity_poly.pdbx_strand_id
1 'polypeptide(L)' 'MKRALFTIVGALLFALGSYGLVELSASWYGPRHIRSDSDIGDAFMASLVFMAICSIVGGALGFMGATGRKA' A
#
# COMPACT_ATOMS: atom_id res chain seq x y z
N MET A 1 22.38 11.19 -7.65
CA MET A 1 22.26 9.83 -7.06
C MET A 1 21.40 9.80 -5.79
N LYS A 2 21.54 10.72 -4.83
CA LYS A 2 20.76 10.73 -3.57
C LYS A 2 19.24 10.63 -3.76
N ARG A 3 18.67 11.34 -4.75
CA ARG A 3 17.24 11.27 -5.09
C ARG A 3 16.78 9.87 -5.53
N ALA A 4 17.55 9.22 -6.39
CA ALA A 4 17.27 7.86 -6.86
C ALA A 4 17.32 6.85 -5.70
N LEU A 5 18.27 7.04 -4.78
CA LEU A 5 18.35 6.22 -3.57
C LEU A 5 17.10 6.37 -2.69
N PHE A 6 16.64 7.60 -2.45
CA PHE A 6 15.42 7.85 -1.68
C PHE A 6 14.16 7.28 -2.36
N THR A 7 14.06 7.33 -3.69
CA THR A 7 12.94 6.72 -4.41
C THR A 7 12.96 5.20 -4.33
N ILE A 8 14.14 4.57 -4.40
CA ILE A 8 14.26 3.11 -4.26
C ILE A 8 13.90 2.68 -2.84
N VAL A 9 14.41 3.36 -1.81
CA VAL A 9 14.08 3.08 -0.41
C VAL A 9 12.58 3.28 -0.16
N GLY A 10 11.99 4.36 -0.68
CA GLY A 10 10.56 4.60 -0.57
C GLY A 10 9.72 3.52 -1.24
N ALA A 11 10.11 3.07 -2.44
CA ALA A 11 9.44 1.97 -3.14
C ALA A 11 9.54 0.66 -2.35
N LEU A 12 10.69 0.38 -1.74
CA LEU A 12 10.93 -0.84 -0.97
C LEU A 12 10.10 -0.85 0.33
N LEU A 13 10.04 0.29 1.02
CA LEU A 13 9.19 0.47 2.20
C LEU A 13 7.70 0.38 1.85
N PHE A 14 7.28 0.95 0.71
CA PHE A 14 5.91 0.83 0.22
C PHE A 14 5.55 -0.62 -0.10
N ALA A 15 6.43 -1.35 -0.79
CA ALA A 15 6.25 -2.77 -1.09
C ALA A 15 6.10 -3.61 0.19
N LEU A 16 7.01 -3.45 1.15
CA LEU A 16 6.95 -4.15 2.44
C LEU A 16 5.68 -3.79 3.23
N GLY A 17 5.32 -2.52 3.28
CA GLY A 17 4.10 -2.06 3.94
C GLY A 17 2.85 -2.64 3.30
N SER A 18 2.78 -2.65 1.97
CA SER A 18 1.65 -3.21 1.22
C SER A 18 1.52 -4.72 1.42
N TYR A 19 2.64 -5.46 1.39
CA TYR A 19 2.65 -6.89 1.67
C TYR A 19 2.17 -7.19 3.09
N GLY A 20 2.69 -6.47 4.09
CA GLY A 20 2.27 -6.64 5.48
C GLY A 20 0.79 -6.32 5.71
N LEU A 21 0.23 -5.32 5.02
CA LEU A 21 -1.19 -4.99 5.06
C LEU A 21 -2.06 -6.11 4.47
N VAL A 22 -1.65 -6.67 3.32
CA VAL A 22 -2.35 -7.80 2.70
C VAL A 22 -2.31 -9.02 3.61
N GLU A 23 -1.15 -9.32 4.20
CA GLU A 23 -1.00 -10.47 5.10
C GLU A 23 -1.73 -10.28 6.44
N LEU A 24 -1.76 -9.07 6.98
CA LEU A 24 -2.58 -8.73 8.14
C LEU A 24 -4.07 -8.91 7.82
N SER A 25 -4.50 -8.46 6.65
CA SER A 25 -5.87 -8.60 6.18
C SER A 25 -6.21 -10.08 6.01
N ALA A 26 -5.34 -10.87 5.37
CA ALA A 26 -5.52 -12.30 5.17
C ALA A 26 -5.52 -13.09 6.49
N SER A 27 -4.64 -12.76 7.43
CA SER A 27 -4.60 -13.42 8.75
C SER A 27 -5.78 -13.05 9.65
N TRP A 28 -6.39 -11.88 9.45
CA TRP A 28 -7.59 -11.46 10.19
C TRP A 28 -8.89 -12.01 9.55
N TYR A 29 -8.98 -12.02 8.22
CA TYR A 29 -10.12 -12.57 7.48
C TYR A 29 -10.13 -14.10 7.46
N GLY A 30 -8.95 -14.71 7.26
CA GLY A 30 -8.77 -16.14 7.02
C GLY A 30 -9.45 -17.05 8.04
N PRO A 31 -9.17 -16.89 9.35
CA PRO A 31 -9.72 -17.76 10.38
C PRO A 31 -11.20 -17.53 10.71
N ARG A 32 -11.78 -16.39 10.30
CA ARG A 32 -13.12 -15.96 10.75
C ARG A 32 -14.18 -15.90 9.64
N HIS A 33 -13.79 -15.74 8.38
CA HIS A 33 -14.72 -15.42 7.29
C HIS A 33 -14.54 -16.25 6.01
N ILE A 34 -13.52 -17.11 5.89
CA ILE A 34 -13.41 -18.00 4.72
C ILE A 34 -14.44 -19.13 4.85
N ARG A 35 -15.64 -18.91 4.30
CA ARG A 35 -16.67 -19.93 4.08
C ARG A 35 -16.84 -20.27 2.60
N SER A 36 -16.40 -19.39 1.69
CA SER A 36 -16.47 -19.57 0.24
C SER A 36 -15.29 -18.90 -0.49
N ASP A 37 -14.89 -19.41 -1.65
CA ASP A 37 -13.85 -18.84 -2.51
C ASP A 37 -14.16 -17.40 -2.96
N SER A 38 -15.44 -17.00 -2.96
CA SER A 38 -15.86 -15.61 -3.25
C SER A 38 -15.35 -14.61 -2.22
N ASP A 39 -15.30 -15.00 -0.95
CA ASP A 39 -14.91 -14.11 0.17
C ASP A 39 -13.42 -13.74 0.08
N ILE A 40 -12.61 -14.63 -0.51
CA ILE A 40 -11.20 -14.41 -0.78
C ILE A 40 -11.03 -13.33 -1.86
N GLY A 41 -11.86 -13.40 -2.92
CA GLY A 41 -11.87 -12.41 -3.99
C GLY A 41 -12.23 -11.00 -3.48
N ASP A 42 -13.26 -10.89 -2.64
CA ASP A 42 -13.68 -9.62 -2.06
C ASP A 42 -12.61 -9.02 -1.12
N ALA A 43 -11.98 -9.84 -0.28
CA ALA A 43 -10.89 -9.40 0.59
C ALA A 43 -9.66 -8.94 -0.22
N PHE A 44 -9.35 -9.63 -1.32
CA PHE A 44 -8.28 -9.23 -2.24
C PHE A 44 -8.60 -7.90 -2.93
N MET A 45 -9.82 -7.73 -3.43
CA MET A 45 -10.28 -6.49 -4.06
C MET A 45 -10.26 -5.31 -3.07
N ALA A 46 -10.69 -5.51 -1.82
CA ALA A 46 -10.60 -4.49 -0.77
C ALA A 46 -9.13 -4.09 -0.49
N SER A 47 -8.22 -5.07 -0.48
CA SER A 47 -6.79 -4.83 -0.30
C SER A 47 -6.19 -4.02 -1.46
N LEU A 48 -6.59 -4.32 -2.70
CA LEU A 48 -6.16 -3.57 -3.88
C LEU A 48 -6.66 -2.12 -3.87
N VAL A 49 -7.93 -1.90 -3.49
CA VAL A 49 -8.50 -0.55 -3.36
C VAL A 49 -7.73 0.26 -2.30
N PHE A 50 -7.43 -0.35 -1.15
CA PHE A 50 -6.63 0.29 -0.11
C PHE A 50 -5.22 0.65 -0.60
N MET A 51 -4.53 -0.27 -1.30
CA MET A 51 -3.23 0.01 -1.92
C MET A 51 -3.29 1.17 -2.93
N ALA A 52 -4.35 1.24 -3.75
CA ALA A 52 -4.54 2.32 -4.71
C ALA A 52 -4.66 3.68 -4.01
N ILE A 53 -5.45 3.75 -2.93
CA ILE A 53 -5.59 4.96 -2.12
C ILE A 53 -4.23 5.37 -1.52
N CYS A 54 -3.51 4.44 -0.90
CA CYS A 54 -2.19 4.73 -0.32
C CYS A 54 -1.19 5.23 -1.38
N SER A 55 -1.25 4.68 -2.60
CA SER A 55 -0.40 5.11 -3.71
C SER A 55 -0.70 6.55 -4.15
N ILE A 56 -1.98 6.88 -4.30
CA ILE A 56 -2.43 8.23 -4.67
C ILE A 56 -2.04 9.24 -3.60
N VAL A 57 -2.33 8.93 -2.33
CA VAL A 57 -2.02 9.81 -1.19
C VAL A 57 -0.51 9.99 -1.03
N GLY A 58 0.27 8.90 -1.10
CA GLY A 58 1.73 8.97 -1.03
C GLY A 58 2.34 9.78 -2.17
N GLY A 59 1.82 9.63 -3.39
CA GLY A 59 2.20 10.44 -4.55
C GLY A 59 1.87 11.93 -4.37
N ALA A 60 0.67 12.25 -3.89
CA ALA A 60 0.24 13.62 -3.62
C ALA A 60 1.09 14.30 -2.54
N LEU A 61 1.29 13.63 -1.39
CA LEU A 61 2.14 14.13 -0.31
C LEU A 61 3.61 14.29 -0.74
N GLY A 62 4.12 13.34 -1.53
CA GLY A 62 5.46 13.42 -2.10
C GLY A 62 5.62 14.62 -3.05
N PHE A 63 4.62 14.87 -3.90
CA PHE A 63 4.61 16.02 -4.79
C PHE A 63 4.55 17.35 -4.03
N MET A 64 3.64 17.46 -3.04
CA MET A 64 3.50 18.64 -2.18
C MET A 64 4.78 18.93 -1.39
N GLY A 65 5.41 17.90 -0.79
CA GLY A 65 6.67 18.06 -0.06
C GLY A 65 7.85 18.46 -0.97
N ALA A 66 7.82 18.04 -2.23
CA ALA A 66 8.82 18.44 -3.22
C ALA A 66 8.62 19.87 -3.75
N THR A 67 7.37 20.35 -3.83
CA THR A 67 7.04 21.73 -4.23
C THR A 67 7.24 22.73 -3.09
N GLY A 68 6.85 22.37 -1.86
CA GLY A 68 7.02 23.24 -0.68
C GLY A 68 8.48 23.51 -0.28
N ARG A 69 9.44 22.65 -0.68
CA ARG A 69 10.88 22.89 -0.48
C ARG A 69 11.50 23.88 -1.48
N LYS A 70 10.75 24.34 -2.49
CA LYS A 70 11.23 25.30 -3.51
C LYS A 70 10.76 26.74 -3.27
N ALA A 71 9.99 26.99 -2.22
CA ALA A 71 9.57 28.32 -1.80
C ALA A 71 10.50 28.86 -0.69
#